data_AF-A0A2H4VR37-F1
#
_entry.id   AF-A0A2H4VR37-F1
#
_cell.length_a   1.000
_cell.length_b   1.000
_cell.length_c   1.000
_cell.angle_alpha   90.00
_cell.angle_beta   90.00
_cell.angle_gamma   90.00
#
_symmetry.space_group_name_H-M   'P 1'
#
loop_
_entity.id
_entity.type
_entity.pdbx_description
1 polymer ?
#
loop_
_entity_poly.entity_id
_entity_poly.type
_entity_poly.pdbx_seq_one_letter_code
_entity_poly.pdbx_strand_id
1 'polypeptide(L)'
;MSQRPKILVVEDEALTGMELQKKLIQWGYDVVDIVSSGEDAVKKAMELEPDLILMDILLKGCMNGIDAAKIIRKNKEIPIIYLTAYSNSETFQGAKITQPQAYLIKPFDENELKFAIEMAFFGYESNLKLKKSEEHYRILAENAQDMIFIINKDLMVDYANQSSLKYLKLNKEEIIGKPVQDIFTNQAFDGQIRSLQNVFNTGNSMRVKSPFIFPDCKVWLDTRLKPLMNNEGKIYAVMGISREITENNYQ
;
A
#
# COMPACT_ATOMS: atom_id res chain seq x y z
N MET A 1 8.21 -14.16 25.54
CA MET A 1 9.58 -13.80 25.12
C MET A 1 9.46 -13.14 23.75
N SER A 2 10.01 -11.95 23.54
CA SER A 2 10.01 -11.36 22.19
C SER A 2 10.88 -12.24 21.30
N GLN A 3 10.33 -12.75 20.20
CA GLN A 3 11.08 -13.54 19.23
C GLN A 3 12.15 -12.65 18.58
N ARG A 4 13.36 -13.17 18.40
CA ARG A 4 14.45 -12.45 17.73
C ARG A 4 14.13 -12.36 16.23
N PRO A 5 14.36 -11.22 15.57
CA PRO A 5 14.14 -11.11 14.13
C PRO A 5 15.03 -12.08 13.36
N LYS A 6 14.44 -12.77 12.38
CA LYS A 6 15.07 -13.77 11.53
C LYS A 6 15.72 -13.12 10.32
N ILE A 7 17.01 -13.36 10.10
CA ILE A 7 17.77 -12.83 8.96
C ILE A 7 18.26 -14.00 8.12
N LEU A 8 18.00 -13.95 6.81
CA LEU A 8 18.63 -14.83 5.83
C LEU A 8 19.87 -14.11 5.26
N VAL A 9 21.01 -14.78 5.29
CA VAL A 9 22.25 -14.26 4.69
C VAL A 9 22.50 -14.98 3.37
N VAL A 10 22.71 -14.21 2.30
CA VAL A 10 23.03 -14.71 0.97
C VAL A 10 24.41 -14.18 0.59
N GLU A 11 25.40 -15.07 0.60
CA GLU A 11 26.82 -14.74 0.44
C GLU A 11 27.54 -15.95 -0.15
N ASP A 12 28.26 -15.77 -1.27
CA ASP A 12 28.92 -16.87 -1.97
C ASP A 12 30.29 -17.25 -1.37
N GLU A 13 30.86 -16.35 -0.56
CA GLU A 13 32.07 -16.56 0.23
C GLU A 13 31.76 -17.03 1.66
N ALA A 14 32.04 -18.30 1.95
CA ALA A 14 31.71 -18.92 3.24
C ALA A 14 32.27 -18.19 4.48
N LEU A 15 33.51 -17.69 4.40
CA LEU A 15 34.14 -16.97 5.52
C LEU A 15 33.43 -15.64 5.80
N THR A 16 33.10 -14.89 4.75
CA THR A 16 32.35 -13.62 4.81
C THR A 16 30.96 -13.86 5.41
N GLY A 17 30.28 -14.93 4.98
CA GLY A 17 28.97 -15.32 5.53
C GLY A 17 29.02 -15.67 7.02
N MET A 18 30.05 -16.42 7.45
CA MET A 18 30.25 -16.75 8.87
C MET A 18 30.58 -15.52 9.73
N GLU A 19 31.36 -14.57 9.20
CA GLU A 19 31.66 -13.32 9.90
C GLU A 19 30.40 -12.47 10.10
N LEU A 20 29.58 -12.33 9.04
CA LEU A 20 28.28 -11.67 9.12
C LEU A 20 27.38 -12.35 10.14
N GLN A 21 27.26 -13.68 10.10
CA GLN A 21 26.43 -14.41 11.06
C GLN A 21 26.85 -14.14 12.51
N LYS A 22 28.16 -14.18 12.81
CA LYS A 22 28.67 -13.91 14.15
C LYS A 22 28.28 -12.51 14.64
N LYS A 23 28.42 -11.49 13.79
CA LYS A 23 28.03 -10.10 14.09
C LYS A 23 26.53 -9.98 14.33
N LEU A 24 25.70 -10.57 13.47
CA LEU A 24 24.24 -10.53 13.60
C LEU A 24 23.75 -11.18 14.89
N ILE A 25 24.30 -12.35 15.25
CA ILE A 25 23.98 -13.03 16.51
C ILE A 25 24.38 -12.17 17.71
N GLN A 26 25.54 -11.51 17.66
CA GLN A 26 25.99 -10.61 18.73
C GLN A 26 25.06 -9.39 18.89
N TRP A 27 24.47 -8.89 17.80
CA TRP A 27 23.48 -7.81 17.86
C TRP A 27 22.06 -8.27 18.22
N GLY A 28 21.86 -9.58 18.45
CA GLY A 28 20.59 -10.13 18.93
C GLY A 28 19.64 -10.59 17.83
N TYR A 29 20.10 -10.73 16.59
CA TYR A 29 19.34 -11.31 15.49
C TYR A 29 19.50 -12.83 15.43
N ASP A 30 18.52 -13.51 14.83
CA ASP A 30 18.59 -14.94 14.53
C ASP A 30 18.92 -15.14 13.06
N VAL A 31 19.99 -15.87 12.75
CA VAL A 31 20.40 -16.14 11.35
C VAL A 31 19.85 -17.50 10.95
N VAL A 32 18.76 -17.50 10.18
CA VAL A 32 17.99 -18.72 9.90
C VAL A 32 18.65 -19.64 8.90
N ASP A 33 19.46 -19.10 7.99
CA ASP A 33 20.29 -19.85 7.06
C ASP A 33 21.38 -18.95 6.45
N ILE A 34 22.41 -19.58 5.89
CA ILE A 34 23.41 -18.92 5.04
C ILE A 34 23.45 -19.70 3.73
N VAL A 35 23.13 -19.03 2.63
CA VAL A 35 23.10 -19.64 1.29
C VAL A 35 24.03 -18.89 0.34
N SER A 36 24.51 -19.57 -0.69
CA SER A 36 25.58 -19.08 -1.58
C SER A 36 25.16 -18.87 -3.04
N SER A 37 23.89 -19.12 -3.37
CA SER A 37 23.33 -18.99 -4.72
C SER A 37 22.00 -18.22 -4.69
N GLY A 38 21.66 -17.57 -5.81
CA GLY A 38 20.38 -16.88 -5.96
C GLY A 38 19.19 -17.85 -5.91
N GLU A 39 19.36 -19.04 -6.46
CA GLU A 39 18.36 -20.10 -6.47
C GLU A 39 18.01 -20.58 -5.05
N ASP A 40 19.03 -20.83 -4.21
CA ASP A 40 18.83 -21.21 -2.82
C ASP A 40 18.24 -20.05 -2.00
N ALA A 41 18.65 -18.80 -2.29
CA ALA A 41 18.07 -17.63 -1.66
C ALA A 41 16.56 -17.53 -1.89
N VAL A 42 16.11 -17.71 -3.14
CA VAL A 42 14.67 -17.73 -3.46
C VAL A 42 13.97 -18.86 -2.69
N LYS A 43 14.52 -20.08 -2.73
CA LYS A 43 13.93 -21.23 -2.05
C LYS A 43 13.81 -21.01 -0.54
N LYS A 44 14.89 -20.60 0.12
CA LYS A 44 14.95 -20.39 1.57
C LYS A 44 14.12 -19.19 2.03
N ALA A 45 14.02 -18.14 1.23
CA ALA A 45 13.12 -17.03 1.53
C ALA A 45 11.65 -17.47 1.61
N MET A 46 11.22 -18.40 0.74
CA MET A 46 9.84 -18.94 0.78
C MET A 46 9.63 -19.93 1.92
N GLU A 47 10.63 -20.78 2.20
CA GLU A 47 10.54 -21.83 3.24
C GLU A 47 10.59 -21.26 4.66
N LEU A 48 11.53 -20.35 4.92
CA LEU A 48 11.87 -19.89 6.27
C LEU A 48 11.18 -18.59 6.66
N GLU A 49 10.63 -17.86 5.68
CA GLU A 49 9.99 -16.55 5.82
C GLU A 49 10.80 -15.63 6.75
N PRO A 50 12.05 -15.27 6.39
CA PRO A 50 12.87 -14.38 7.20
C PRO A 50 12.24 -12.98 7.27
N ASP A 51 12.56 -12.24 8.33
CA ASP A 51 12.12 -10.87 8.53
C ASP A 51 12.99 -9.87 7.76
N LEU A 52 14.20 -10.26 7.32
CA LEU A 52 15.13 -9.47 6.50
C LEU A 52 16.07 -10.38 5.71
N ILE A 53 16.48 -9.95 4.51
CA ILE A 53 17.52 -10.63 3.72
C ILE A 53 18.71 -9.70 3.54
N LEU A 54 19.91 -10.18 3.89
CA LEU A 54 21.16 -9.59 3.46
C LEU A 54 21.61 -10.30 2.19
N MET A 55 21.65 -9.58 1.08
CA MET A 55 21.81 -10.16 -0.25
C MET A 55 23.10 -9.65 -0.89
N ASP A 56 24.09 -10.52 -1.09
CA ASP A 56 25.14 -10.21 -2.06
C ASP A 56 24.54 -10.15 -3.47
N ILE A 57 24.92 -9.13 -4.23
CA ILE A 57 24.56 -9.01 -5.63
C ILE A 57 25.30 -10.05 -6.47
N LEU A 58 26.59 -10.30 -6.19
CA LEU A 58 27.37 -11.26 -6.92
C LEU A 58 27.25 -12.62 -6.26
N LEU A 59 26.58 -13.53 -6.93
CA LEU A 59 26.39 -14.89 -6.45
C LEU A 59 26.91 -15.89 -7.47
N LYS A 60 27.29 -17.06 -6.98
CA LYS A 60 27.58 -18.20 -7.86
C LYS A 60 26.28 -18.71 -8.48
N GLY A 61 26.38 -19.21 -9.71
CA GLY A 61 25.25 -19.79 -10.43
C GLY A 61 24.79 -18.94 -11.61
N CYS A 62 23.56 -19.16 -12.05
CA CYS A 62 22.98 -18.47 -13.21
C CYS A 62 22.22 -17.20 -12.81
N MET A 63 21.91 -17.05 -11.52
CA MET A 63 21.11 -15.97 -10.97
C MET A 63 21.94 -15.11 -9.99
N ASN A 64 22.04 -13.81 -10.28
CA ASN A 64 22.62 -12.85 -9.34
C ASN A 64 21.62 -12.46 -8.23
N GLY A 65 22.08 -11.76 -7.20
CA GLY A 65 21.24 -11.37 -6.07
C GLY A 65 20.08 -10.43 -6.43
N ILE A 66 20.23 -9.59 -7.45
CA ILE A 66 19.16 -8.71 -7.92
C ILE A 66 18.03 -9.53 -8.56
N ASP A 67 18.39 -10.52 -9.38
CA ASP A 67 17.42 -11.40 -10.03
C ASP A 67 16.70 -12.29 -9.02
N ALA A 68 17.42 -12.80 -8.00
CA ALA A 68 16.82 -13.50 -6.87
C ALA A 68 15.83 -12.59 -6.12
N ALA A 69 16.22 -11.36 -5.80
CA ALA A 69 15.38 -10.39 -5.11
C ALA A 69 14.11 -10.04 -5.91
N LYS A 70 14.18 -9.92 -7.24
CA LYS A 70 12.99 -9.72 -8.10
C LYS A 70 11.99 -10.88 -7.94
N ILE A 71 12.47 -12.11 -7.86
CA ILE A 71 11.62 -13.29 -7.71
C ILE A 71 11.01 -13.35 -6.30
N ILE A 72 11.81 -13.08 -5.27
CA ILE A 72 11.34 -13.05 -3.88
C ILE A 72 10.24 -12.00 -3.73
N ARG A 73 10.46 -10.77 -4.23
CA ARG A 73 9.49 -9.67 -4.13
C ARG A 73 8.17 -9.90 -4.83
N LYS A 74 8.13 -10.69 -5.90
CA LYS A 74 6.87 -11.04 -6.56
C LYS A 74 5.94 -11.86 -5.67
N ASN A 75 6.47 -12.55 -4.67
CA ASN A 75 5.73 -13.49 -3.83
C ASN A 75 5.65 -13.05 -2.37
N LYS A 76 6.64 -12.32 -1.86
CA LYS A 76 6.75 -11.93 -0.45
C LYS A 76 7.29 -10.50 -0.33
N GLU A 77 6.74 -9.74 0.62
CA GLU A 77 7.21 -8.38 0.94
C GLU A 77 8.32 -8.39 2.01
N ILE A 78 9.39 -9.16 1.79
CA ILE A 78 10.53 -9.22 2.74
C ILE A 78 11.47 -8.05 2.45
N PRO A 79 11.93 -7.28 3.45
CA PRO A 79 12.94 -6.25 3.25
C PRO A 79 14.28 -6.87 2.84
N ILE A 80 15.00 -6.19 1.96
CA ILE A 80 16.28 -6.63 1.39
C ILE A 80 17.30 -5.49 1.51
N ILE A 81 18.47 -5.81 2.05
CA ILE A 81 19.66 -4.97 2.01
C ILE A 81 20.67 -5.62 1.07
N TYR A 82 21.12 -4.88 0.07
CA TYR A 82 22.18 -5.36 -0.80
C TYR A 82 23.56 -5.10 -0.20
N LEU A 83 24.42 -6.10 -0.32
CA LEU A 83 25.85 -6.00 -0.07
C LEU A 83 26.55 -6.18 -1.43
N THR A 84 27.53 -5.36 -1.77
CA THR A 84 28.14 -5.45 -3.11
C THR A 84 29.58 -4.96 -3.15
N ALA A 85 30.41 -5.55 -4.00
CA ALA A 85 31.73 -5.01 -4.33
C ALA A 85 31.71 -3.92 -5.43
N TYR A 86 30.57 -3.71 -6.11
CA TYR A 86 30.47 -2.85 -7.29
C TYR A 86 29.62 -1.59 -7.06
N SER A 87 30.14 -0.47 -7.55
CA SER A 87 29.51 0.86 -7.52
C SER A 87 29.08 1.36 -8.91
N ASN A 88 28.90 0.47 -9.89
CA ASN A 88 28.51 0.90 -11.24
C ASN A 88 27.01 1.26 -11.34
N SER A 89 26.70 2.19 -12.26
CA SER A 89 25.35 2.75 -12.41
C SER A 89 24.31 1.69 -12.79
N GLU A 90 24.64 0.75 -13.68
CA GLU A 90 23.69 -0.27 -14.17
C GLU A 90 23.23 -1.20 -13.04
N THR A 91 24.16 -1.67 -12.21
CA THR A 91 23.85 -2.52 -11.05
C THR A 91 22.96 -1.79 -10.06
N PHE A 92 23.28 -0.52 -9.77
CA PHE A 92 22.47 0.31 -8.88
C PHE A 92 21.05 0.54 -9.43
N GLN A 93 20.90 0.82 -10.73
CA GLN A 93 19.57 0.96 -11.34
C GLN A 93 18.77 -0.35 -11.29
N GLY A 94 19.42 -1.49 -11.56
CA GLY A 94 18.81 -2.81 -11.44
C GLY A 94 18.32 -3.11 -10.03
N ALA A 95 19.16 -2.81 -9.03
CA ALA A 95 18.81 -2.96 -7.62
C ALA A 95 17.64 -2.05 -7.22
N LYS A 96 17.63 -0.79 -7.68
CA LYS A 96 16.58 0.19 -7.34
C LYS A 96 15.17 -0.28 -7.72
N ILE A 97 15.03 -1.05 -8.80
CA ILE A 97 13.73 -1.61 -9.23
C ILE A 97 13.15 -2.54 -8.16
N THR A 98 14.00 -3.25 -7.41
CA THR A 98 13.57 -4.10 -6.30
C THR A 98 13.41 -3.29 -5.00
N GLN A 99 13.35 -1.96 -5.06
CA GLN A 99 13.18 -0.99 -3.96
C GLN A 99 13.85 -1.40 -2.62
N PRO A 100 15.16 -1.74 -2.61
CA PRO A 100 15.84 -2.23 -1.43
C PRO A 100 15.85 -1.18 -0.31
N GLN A 101 15.98 -1.65 0.92
CA GLN A 101 16.01 -0.82 2.11
C GLN A 101 17.36 -0.13 2.28
N ALA A 102 18.43 -0.79 1.81
CA ALA A 102 19.76 -0.21 1.72
C ALA A 102 20.59 -0.89 0.63
N TYR A 103 21.64 -0.20 0.18
CA TYR A 103 22.64 -0.68 -0.77
C TYR A 103 24.02 -0.33 -0.21
N LEU A 104 24.74 -1.32 0.30
CA LEU A 104 26.02 -1.14 0.99
C LEU A 104 27.18 -1.64 0.11
N ILE A 105 28.21 -0.81 -0.04
CA ILE A 105 29.40 -1.13 -0.82
C ILE A 105 30.46 -1.73 0.13
N LYS A 106 30.95 -2.92 -0.19
CA LYS A 106 32.04 -3.61 0.50
C LYS A 106 33.39 -2.91 0.18
N PRO A 107 34.29 -2.72 1.16
CA PRO A 107 34.08 -2.97 2.58
C PRO A 107 33.22 -1.87 3.23
N PHE A 108 32.21 -2.27 3.99
CA PHE A 108 31.41 -1.39 4.85
C PHE A 108 31.86 -1.56 6.30
N ASP A 109 31.65 -0.53 7.12
CA ASP A 109 31.94 -0.64 8.55
C ASP A 109 30.81 -1.32 9.33
N GLU A 110 31.10 -1.70 10.58
CA GLU A 110 30.17 -2.44 11.43
C GLU A 110 28.88 -1.65 11.72
N ASN A 111 29.00 -0.35 11.96
CA ASN A 111 27.87 0.51 12.27
C ASN A 111 27.02 0.76 11.03
N GLU A 112 27.63 0.88 9.85
CA GLU A 112 26.92 1.05 8.59
C GLU A 112 25.93 -0.10 8.35
N LEU A 113 26.38 -1.35 8.48
CA LEU A 113 25.49 -2.51 8.35
C LEU A 113 24.45 -2.54 9.47
N LYS A 114 24.86 -2.30 10.73
CA LYS A 114 23.94 -2.36 11.87
C LYS A 114 22.81 -1.33 11.75
N PHE A 115 23.13 -0.09 11.39
CA PHE A 115 22.15 0.97 11.20
C PHE A 115 21.26 0.70 9.98
N ALA A 116 21.80 0.15 8.90
CA ALA A 116 20.99 -0.25 7.75
C ALA A 116 19.94 -1.31 8.13
N ILE A 117 20.31 -2.30 8.95
CA ILE A 117 19.40 -3.33 9.46
C ILE A 117 18.32 -2.72 10.37
N GLU A 118 18.71 -1.88 11.34
CA GLU A 118 17.78 -1.22 12.25
C GLU A 118 16.77 -0.34 11.48
N MET A 119 17.25 0.43 10.50
CA MET A 119 16.40 1.25 9.62
C MET A 119 15.48 0.40 8.75
N ALA A 120 15.95 -0.74 8.23
CA ALA A 120 15.13 -1.64 7.43
C ALA A 120 13.95 -2.21 8.26
N PHE A 121 14.21 -2.65 9.49
CA PHE A 121 13.14 -3.12 10.39
C PHE A 121 12.18 -2.00 10.78
N PHE A 122 12.70 -0.82 11.15
CA PHE A 122 11.86 0.33 11.51
C PHE A 122 10.95 0.77 10.34
N GLY A 123 11.50 0.82 9.12
CA GLY A 123 10.75 1.17 7.92
C GLY A 123 9.68 0.13 7.59
N TYR A 124 10.00 -1.16 7.72
CA TYR A 124 9.06 -2.25 7.49
C TYR A 124 7.90 -2.22 8.51
N GLU A 125 8.20 -2.07 9.80
CA GLU A 125 7.18 -1.98 10.85
C GLU A 125 6.28 -0.75 10.66
N SER A 126 6.85 0.39 10.28
CA SER A 126 6.09 1.62 10.01
C SER A 126 5.14 1.44 8.82
N ASN A 127 5.58 0.76 7.76
CA ASN A 127 4.75 0.44 6.61
C ASN A 127 3.61 -0.52 6.99
N LEU A 128 3.90 -1.58 7.76
CA LEU A 128 2.88 -2.51 8.25
C LEU A 128 1.83 -1.81 9.12
N LYS A 129 2.27 -0.90 10.01
CA LYS A 129 1.36 -0.08 10.83
C LYS A 129 0.46 0.80 9.97
N LEU A 130 1.02 1.43 8.93
CA LEU A 130 0.25 2.24 7.99
C LEU A 130 -0.80 1.39 7.25
N LYS A 131 -0.39 0.28 6.64
CA LYS A 131 -1.31 -0.65 5.96
C LYS A 131 -2.42 -1.15 6.89
N LYS A 132 -2.10 -1.49 8.13
CA LYS A 132 -3.08 -1.94 9.12
C LYS A 132 -4.06 -0.83 9.52
N SER A 133 -3.57 0.40 9.67
CA SER A 133 -4.39 1.58 9.94
C SER A 133 -5.37 1.83 8.78
N GLU A 134 -4.88 1.81 7.54
CA GLU A 134 -5.70 1.93 6.33
C GLU A 134 -6.77 0.83 6.25
N GLU A 135 -6.40 -0.42 6.54
CA GLU A 135 -7.33 -1.54 6.58
C GLU A 135 -8.45 -1.33 7.60
N HIS A 136 -8.09 -0.90 8.82
CA HIS A 136 -9.08 -0.61 9.86
C HIS A 136 -10.07 0.45 9.41
N TYR A 137 -9.61 1.57 8.82
CA TYR A 137 -10.51 2.60 8.29
C TYR A 137 -11.39 2.07 7.16
N ARG A 138 -10.83 1.25 6.28
CA ARG A 138 -11.59 0.61 5.20
C ARG A 138 -12.70 -0.27 5.77
N ILE A 139 -12.41 -1.14 6.73
CA ILE A 139 -13.42 -1.99 7.37
C ILE A 139 -14.55 -1.16 7.99
N LEU A 140 -14.23 -0.05 8.67
CA LEU A 140 -15.24 0.85 9.24
C LEU A 140 -16.14 1.47 8.17
N ALA A 141 -15.56 1.95 7.07
CA ALA A 141 -16.31 2.54 5.97
C ALA A 141 -17.16 1.49 5.22
N GLU A 142 -16.61 0.30 4.96
CA GLU A 142 -17.31 -0.79 4.28
C GLU A 142 -18.51 -1.32 5.07
N ASN A 143 -18.43 -1.31 6.41
CA ASN A 143 -19.52 -1.80 7.27
C ASN A 143 -20.49 -0.70 7.72
N ALA A 144 -20.28 0.54 7.29
CA ALA A 144 -21.21 1.63 7.57
C ALA A 144 -22.55 1.41 6.85
N GLN A 145 -23.66 1.70 7.53
CA GLN A 145 -24.99 1.66 6.91
C GLN A 145 -25.19 2.83 5.93
N ASP A 146 -24.56 3.97 6.20
CA ASP A 146 -24.57 5.11 5.29
C ASP A 146 -23.82 4.78 3.99
N MET A 147 -24.29 5.34 2.89
CA MET A 147 -23.59 5.27 1.61
C MET A 147 -22.44 6.26 1.63
N ILE A 148 -21.22 5.77 1.50
CA ILE A 148 -20.00 6.56 1.51
C ILE A 148 -19.34 6.44 0.14
N PHE A 149 -18.98 7.58 -0.45
CA PHE A 149 -18.31 7.64 -1.74
C PHE A 149 -17.28 8.77 -1.82
N ILE A 150 -16.32 8.64 -2.72
CA ILE A 150 -15.34 9.67 -3.07
C ILE A 150 -15.34 9.83 -4.58
N ILE A 151 -15.57 11.06 -5.04
CA ILE A 151 -15.51 11.45 -6.44
C ILE A 151 -14.33 12.38 -6.65
N ASN A 152 -13.47 12.11 -7.62
CA ASN A 152 -12.35 13.00 -7.92
C ASN A 152 -12.76 14.20 -8.80
N LYS A 153 -11.82 15.14 -9.00
CA LYS A 153 -12.03 16.35 -9.81
C LYS A 153 -12.49 16.09 -11.26
N ASP A 154 -12.17 14.92 -11.80
CA ASP A 154 -12.52 14.51 -13.17
C ASP A 154 -13.89 13.82 -13.20
N LEU A 155 -14.63 13.90 -12.07
CA LEU A 155 -15.95 13.30 -11.87
C LEU A 155 -15.94 11.78 -12.01
N MET A 156 -14.84 11.14 -11.60
CA MET A 156 -14.71 9.68 -11.56
C MET A 156 -14.87 9.18 -10.12
N VAL A 157 -15.42 7.98 -9.96
CA VAL A 157 -15.55 7.35 -8.64
C VAL A 157 -14.22 6.76 -8.21
N ASP A 158 -13.61 7.34 -7.17
CA ASP A 158 -12.39 6.82 -6.55
C ASP A 158 -12.72 5.76 -5.47
N TYR A 159 -13.88 5.90 -4.83
CA TYR A 159 -14.32 5.01 -3.76
C TYR A 159 -15.84 4.96 -3.67
N ALA A 160 -16.40 3.80 -3.37
CA ALA A 160 -17.73 3.64 -2.82
C ALA A 160 -17.76 2.42 -1.90
N ASN A 161 -18.43 2.54 -0.75
CA ASN A 161 -18.54 1.44 0.21
C ASN A 161 -19.61 0.42 -0.18
N GLN A 162 -19.62 -0.72 0.51
CA GLN A 162 -20.59 -1.81 0.29
C GLN A 162 -22.06 -1.36 0.37
N SER A 163 -22.40 -0.40 1.23
CA SER A 163 -23.77 0.14 1.28
C SER A 163 -24.16 0.78 -0.05
N SER A 164 -23.29 1.62 -0.62
CA SER A 164 -23.52 2.26 -1.93
C SER A 164 -23.69 1.22 -3.04
N LEU A 165 -22.80 0.22 -3.09
CA LEU A 165 -22.85 -0.87 -4.08
C LEU A 165 -24.17 -1.65 -4.00
N LYS A 166 -24.65 -1.94 -2.78
CA LYS A 166 -25.91 -2.67 -2.57
C LYS A 166 -27.12 -1.92 -3.11
N TYR A 167 -27.22 -0.61 -2.86
CA TYR A 167 -28.32 0.20 -3.40
C TYR A 167 -28.22 0.36 -4.92
N LEU A 168 -27.00 0.49 -5.46
CA LEU A 168 -26.76 0.61 -6.91
C LEU A 168 -26.89 -0.71 -7.68
N LYS A 169 -26.81 -1.85 -7.00
CA LYS A 169 -26.72 -3.20 -7.61
C LYS A 169 -25.56 -3.36 -8.59
N LEU A 170 -24.43 -2.76 -8.25
CA LEU A 170 -23.18 -2.83 -9.01
C LEU A 170 -22.08 -3.40 -8.13
N ASN A 171 -21.06 -3.96 -8.76
CA ASN A 171 -19.83 -4.36 -8.10
C ASN A 171 -18.78 -3.25 -8.19
N LYS A 172 -17.73 -3.37 -7.38
CA LYS A 172 -16.68 -2.37 -7.28
C LYS A 172 -15.97 -2.15 -8.63
N GLU A 173 -15.69 -3.22 -9.35
CA GLU A 173 -15.01 -3.20 -10.66
C GLU A 173 -15.82 -2.47 -11.74
N GLU A 174 -17.14 -2.39 -11.55
CA GLU A 174 -18.06 -1.74 -12.49
C GLU A 174 -18.14 -0.23 -12.27
N ILE A 175 -17.77 0.27 -11.09
CA ILE A 175 -17.90 1.69 -10.73
C ILE A 175 -16.57 2.41 -10.53
N ILE A 176 -15.54 1.73 -10.01
CA ILE A 176 -14.28 2.40 -9.66
C ILE A 176 -13.56 2.84 -10.93
N GLY A 177 -13.17 4.11 -10.96
CA GLY A 177 -12.59 4.75 -12.13
C GLY A 177 -13.58 4.93 -13.27
N LYS A 178 -14.90 4.87 -13.02
CA LYS A 178 -15.92 5.25 -13.99
C LYS A 178 -16.43 6.66 -13.75
N PRO A 179 -16.85 7.38 -14.80
CA PRO A 179 -17.56 8.64 -14.66
C PRO A 179 -18.84 8.45 -13.84
N VAL A 180 -19.11 9.36 -12.91
CA VAL A 180 -20.36 9.34 -12.12
C VAL A 180 -21.62 9.36 -12.98
N GLN A 181 -21.55 9.91 -14.20
CA GLN A 181 -22.67 9.97 -15.14
C GLN A 181 -23.07 8.61 -15.69
N ASP A 182 -22.14 7.66 -15.75
CA ASP A 182 -22.41 6.31 -16.24
C ASP A 182 -23.13 5.47 -15.16
N ILE A 183 -23.08 5.94 -13.90
CA ILE A 183 -23.67 5.28 -12.74
C ILE A 183 -25.03 5.89 -12.38
N PHE A 184 -25.20 7.21 -12.54
CA PHE A 184 -26.43 7.92 -12.20
C PHE A 184 -27.36 8.08 -13.41
N THR A 185 -28.64 7.69 -13.26
CA THR A 185 -29.66 7.90 -14.31
C THR A 185 -29.92 9.39 -14.60
N ASN A 186 -30.24 9.71 -15.86
CA ASN A 186 -30.35 11.08 -16.38
C ASN A 186 -31.26 12.06 -15.58
N GLN A 187 -32.32 11.60 -14.91
CA GLN A 187 -33.24 12.50 -14.17
C GLN A 187 -32.67 12.97 -12.81
N ALA A 188 -31.75 12.23 -12.21
CA ALA A 188 -31.11 12.56 -10.94
C ALA A 188 -29.74 13.27 -11.13
N PHE A 189 -29.23 13.26 -12.35
CA PHE A 189 -27.89 13.66 -12.72
C PHE A 189 -27.63 15.17 -12.51
N ASP A 190 -28.51 16.03 -13.00
CA ASP A 190 -28.26 17.48 -13.06
C ASP A 190 -28.11 18.15 -11.67
N GLY A 191 -28.88 17.70 -10.68
CA GLY A 191 -28.84 18.27 -9.33
C GLY A 191 -27.62 17.82 -8.52
N GLN A 192 -27.21 16.56 -8.69
CA GLN A 192 -26.12 15.96 -7.92
C GLN A 192 -24.76 16.41 -8.44
N ILE A 193 -24.59 16.43 -9.77
CA ILE A 193 -23.38 16.96 -10.41
C ILE A 193 -23.18 18.42 -10.04
N ARG A 194 -24.25 19.23 -10.09
CA ARG A 194 -24.17 20.63 -9.67
C ARG A 194 -23.71 20.77 -8.23
N SER A 195 -24.16 19.90 -7.33
CA SER A 195 -23.73 19.90 -5.94
C SER A 195 -22.25 19.55 -5.81
N LEU A 196 -21.77 18.52 -6.52
CA LEU A 196 -20.34 18.15 -6.56
C LEU A 196 -19.49 19.30 -7.13
N GLN A 197 -19.88 19.84 -8.29
CA GLN A 197 -19.20 20.96 -8.94
C GLN A 197 -19.14 22.20 -8.04
N ASN A 198 -20.22 22.50 -7.31
CA ASN A 198 -20.21 23.62 -6.37
C ASN A 198 -19.17 23.41 -5.25
N VAL A 199 -19.07 22.20 -4.70
CA VAL A 199 -18.03 21.88 -3.70
C VAL A 199 -16.63 22.01 -4.30
N PHE A 200 -16.40 21.49 -5.51
CA PHE A 200 -15.11 21.63 -6.20
C PHE A 200 -14.74 23.10 -6.48
N ASN A 201 -15.70 23.93 -6.88
CA ASN A 201 -15.46 25.32 -7.25
C ASN A 201 -15.29 26.24 -6.04
N THR A 202 -16.03 25.98 -4.95
CA THR A 202 -16.06 26.87 -3.78
C THR A 202 -15.17 26.41 -2.63
N GLY A 203 -14.86 25.11 -2.55
CA GLY A 203 -14.23 24.52 -1.37
C GLY A 203 -15.08 24.51 -0.12
N ASN A 204 -16.38 24.81 -0.24
CA ASN A 204 -17.30 24.78 0.89
C ASN A 204 -18.00 23.43 0.97
N SER A 205 -18.14 22.92 2.20
CA SER A 205 -18.96 21.73 2.44
C SER A 205 -20.44 22.02 2.18
N MET A 206 -21.16 21.04 1.66
CA MET A 206 -22.59 21.15 1.38
C MET A 206 -23.38 20.05 2.07
N ARG A 207 -24.65 20.33 2.35
CA ARG A 207 -25.63 19.33 2.77
C ARG A 207 -26.87 19.48 1.92
N VAL A 208 -27.30 18.39 1.29
CA VAL A 208 -28.42 18.37 0.37
C VAL A 208 -29.35 17.24 0.77
N LYS A 209 -30.63 17.55 0.96
CA LYS A 209 -31.69 16.55 1.12
C LYS A 209 -32.44 16.45 -0.21
N SER A 210 -32.42 15.29 -0.85
CA SER A 210 -33.09 15.08 -2.13
C SER A 210 -33.51 13.62 -2.32
N PRO A 211 -34.58 13.35 -3.09
CA PRO A 211 -34.89 12.00 -3.48
C PRO A 211 -33.82 11.47 -4.44
N PHE A 212 -33.52 10.18 -4.32
CA PHE A 212 -32.65 9.44 -5.21
C PHE A 212 -33.39 8.21 -5.72
N ILE A 213 -33.28 7.96 -7.03
CA ILE A 213 -33.90 6.81 -7.69
C ILE A 213 -32.80 5.75 -7.92
N PHE A 214 -32.84 4.70 -7.11
CA PHE A 214 -32.06 3.48 -7.31
C PHE A 214 -32.81 2.53 -8.25
N PRO A 215 -32.17 1.46 -8.76
CA PRO A 215 -32.80 0.52 -9.68
C PRO A 215 -34.14 -0.06 -9.21
N ASP A 216 -34.29 -0.31 -7.91
CA ASP A 216 -35.49 -0.96 -7.33
C ASP A 216 -36.40 -0.02 -6.52
N CYS A 217 -35.88 1.13 -6.09
CA CYS A 217 -36.56 1.96 -5.11
C CYS A 217 -36.22 3.44 -5.25
N LYS A 218 -37.14 4.28 -4.78
CA LYS A 218 -36.89 5.70 -4.57
C LYS A 218 -36.74 5.92 -3.07
N VAL A 219 -35.63 6.53 -2.66
CA VAL A 219 -35.37 6.86 -1.25
C VAL A 219 -35.03 8.33 -1.10
N TRP A 220 -35.31 8.89 0.07
CA TRP A 220 -34.89 10.25 0.40
C TRP A 220 -33.53 10.19 1.08
N LEU A 221 -32.56 10.96 0.57
CA LEU A 221 -31.20 10.98 1.10
C LEU A 221 -30.88 12.32 1.72
N ASP A 222 -30.30 12.29 2.91
CA ASP A 222 -29.56 13.41 3.51
C ASP A 222 -28.07 13.21 3.22
N THR A 223 -27.57 13.96 2.25
CA THR A 223 -26.20 13.85 1.74
C THR A 223 -25.34 14.99 2.22
N ARG A 224 -24.22 14.68 2.85
CA ARG A 224 -23.17 15.65 3.20
C ARG A 224 -22.00 15.47 2.26
N LEU A 225 -21.62 16.56 1.60
CA LEU A 225 -20.47 16.63 0.71
C LEU A 225 -19.36 17.45 1.38
N LYS A 226 -18.16 16.89 1.44
CA LYS A 226 -16.96 17.56 1.96
C LYS A 226 -15.85 17.56 0.92
N PRO A 227 -15.17 18.70 0.69
CA PRO A 227 -13.98 18.74 -0.14
C PRO A 227 -12.83 18.03 0.57
N LEU A 228 -12.05 17.27 -0.18
CA LEU A 228 -10.79 16.69 0.24
C LEU A 228 -9.65 17.48 -0.42
N MET A 229 -8.71 17.94 0.40
CA MET A 229 -7.60 18.79 -0.03
C MET A 229 -6.27 18.06 0.13
N ASN A 230 -5.33 18.32 -0.78
CA ASN A 230 -3.95 17.88 -0.63
C ASN A 230 -3.18 18.82 0.31
N ASN A 231 -1.90 18.54 0.56
CA ASN A 231 -1.04 19.36 1.43
C ASN A 231 -0.80 20.79 0.91
N GLU A 232 -1.12 21.07 -0.35
CA GLU A 232 -1.01 22.40 -0.98
C GLU A 232 -2.33 23.19 -0.88
N GLY A 233 -3.35 22.64 -0.20
CA GLY A 233 -4.67 23.27 -0.08
C GLY A 233 -5.55 23.14 -1.33
N LYS A 234 -5.12 22.36 -2.34
CA LYS A 234 -5.88 22.13 -3.56
C LYS A 234 -6.88 20.99 -3.36
N ILE A 235 -8.14 21.24 -3.73
CA ILE A 235 -9.19 20.21 -3.72
C ILE A 235 -8.87 19.19 -4.80
N TYR A 236 -8.77 17.92 -4.42
CA TYR A 236 -8.52 16.81 -5.36
C TYR A 236 -9.73 15.89 -5.51
N ALA A 237 -10.62 15.85 -4.50
CA ALA A 237 -11.81 15.02 -4.49
C ALA A 237 -12.91 15.62 -3.60
N VAL A 238 -14.12 15.06 -3.70
CA VAL A 238 -15.24 15.32 -2.81
C VAL A 238 -15.70 14.00 -2.21
N MET A 239 -15.77 13.95 -0.87
CA MET A 239 -16.36 12.83 -0.13
C MET A 239 -17.84 13.10 0.11
N GLY A 240 -18.68 12.14 -0.23
CA GLY A 240 -20.09 12.13 0.11
C GLY A 240 -20.43 11.08 1.16
N ILE A 241 -21.26 11.46 2.11
CA ILE A 241 -21.93 10.53 3.03
C ILE A 241 -23.42 10.76 2.91
N SER A 242 -24.15 9.75 2.44
CA SER A 242 -25.59 9.80 2.20
C SER A 242 -26.30 8.83 3.13
N ARG A 243 -27.24 9.37 3.93
CA ARG A 243 -28.10 8.58 4.82
C ARG A 243 -29.53 8.59 4.32
N GLU A 244 -30.17 7.42 4.33
CA GLU A 244 -31.60 7.32 4.08
C GLU A 244 -32.40 7.98 5.22
N ILE A 245 -33.36 8.83 4.86
CA ILE A 245 -34.28 9.51 5.77
C ILE A 245 -35.72 9.26 5.34
N THR A 246 -36.66 9.31 6.29
CA THR A 246 -38.10 9.29 5.99
C THR A 246 -38.56 10.65 5.45
N GLU A 247 -39.54 10.63 4.55
CA GLU A 247 -40.12 11.84 3.93
C GLU A 247 -40.63 12.88 4.95
N ASN A 248 -41.08 12.43 6.13
CA ASN A 248 -41.53 13.31 7.23
C ASN A 248 -40.41 14.12 7.91
N ASN A 249 -39.13 13.78 7.71
CA ASN A 249 -37.97 14.52 8.26
C ASN A 249 -37.47 15.63 7.29
N TYR A 250 -38.29 15.98 6.32
CA TYR A 250 -38.04 17.03 5.33
C TYR A 250 -38.47 18.43 5.81
N GLN A 251 -39.51 18.51 6.66
CA GLN A 251 -40.00 19.77 7.24
C GLN A 251 -39.05 20.35 8.28
#